data_AF-A0AAT9QPC6-F1
#
_entry.id   AF-A0AAT9QPC6-F1
#
_cell.length_a   1.000
_cell.length_b   1.000
_cell.length_c   1.000
_cell.angle_alpha   90.00
_cell.angle_beta   90.00
_cell.angle_gamma   90.00
#
_symmetry.space_group_name_H-M   'P 1'
#
loop_
_entity.id
_entity.type
_entity.pdbx_description
1 polymer ?
#
loop_
_entity_poly.entity_id
_entity_poly.type
_entity_poly.pdbx_seq_one_letter_code
_entity_poly.pdbx_strand_id
1 'polypeptide(L)'
;MAALLLTTAVGLVLYPGMPDPVPVHWDGTGQADRFAGKSVPAVFSPLLIGAGVVVCCWLLHWLLPALAARGRQGDPAQAALQARAGRDVLAALAPALAALTCWLCLRGWLELTGAWTLWPPTLLLMMFALCLVLRAVRNVSGPPA
;
A
#
# COMPACT_ATOMS: atom_id res chain seq x y z
N MET A 1 6.63 7.34 3.11
CA MET A 1 8.06 6.98 3.17
C MET A 1 8.59 6.88 4.60
N ALA A 2 8.34 7.86 5.48
CA ALA A 2 8.80 7.82 6.88
C ALA A 2 8.40 6.53 7.63
N ALA A 3 7.16 6.05 7.47
CA ALA A 3 6.70 4.80 8.08
C ALA A 3 7.55 3.59 7.66
N LEU A 4 7.85 3.43 6.37
CA LEU A 4 8.68 2.33 5.86
C LEU A 4 10.10 2.38 6.42
N LEU A 5 10.70 3.57 6.52
CA LEU A 5 12.04 3.74 7.09
C LEU A 5 12.06 3.40 8.58
N LEU A 6 11.06 3.89 9.33
CA LEU A 6 10.91 3.58 10.75
C LEU A 6 10.71 2.08 10.97
N THR A 7 9.82 1.44 10.21
CA THR A 7 9.57 0.00 10.32
C THR A 7 10.80 -0.80 9.90
N THR A 8 11.58 -0.34 8.93
CA THR A 8 12.87 -0.97 8.58
C THR A 8 13.83 -0.92 9.78
N ALA A 9 13.95 0.23 10.45
CA ALA A 9 14.79 0.36 11.65
C ALA A 9 14.33 -0.57 12.78
N VAL A 10 13.01 -0.65 13.03
CA VAL A 10 12.43 -1.59 13.99
C VAL A 10 12.77 -3.04 13.61
N GLY A 11 12.61 -3.41 12.34
CA GLY A 11 12.93 -4.75 11.85
C GLY A 11 14.39 -5.11 12.05
N LEU A 12 15.33 -4.17 11.81
CA LEU A 12 16.75 -4.37 12.05
C LEU A 12 17.07 -4.62 13.53
N VAL A 13 16.40 -3.91 14.45
CA VAL A 13 16.55 -4.12 15.90
C VAL A 13 16.00 -5.49 16.33
N LEU A 14 14.87 -5.92 15.77
CA LEU A 14 14.25 -7.21 16.10
C LEU A 14 14.95 -8.40 15.43
N TYR A 15 15.61 -8.19 14.28
CA TYR A 15 16.15 -9.24 13.43
C TYR A 15 17.00 -10.29 14.17
N PRO A 16 17.94 -9.95 15.08
CA PRO A 16 18.72 -10.95 15.80
C PRO A 16 17.88 -11.95 16.59
N GLY A 17 16.76 -11.50 17.18
CA GLY A 17 15.88 -12.30 18.03
C GLY A 17 14.76 -13.07 17.30
N MET A 18 14.56 -12.84 16.00
CA MET A 18 13.53 -13.55 15.24
C MET A 18 13.82 -15.07 15.14
N PRO A 19 12.78 -15.93 15.12
CA PRO A 19 12.94 -17.37 15.02
C PRO A 19 13.57 -17.81 13.69
N ASP A 20 14.11 -19.02 13.64
CA ASP A 20 14.51 -19.71 12.42
C ASP A 20 13.86 -21.10 12.42
N PRO A 21 12.86 -21.36 11.56
CA PRO A 21 12.43 -20.55 10.40
C PRO A 21 11.51 -19.37 10.77
N VAL A 22 11.44 -18.37 9.88
CA VAL A 22 10.53 -17.21 9.99
C VAL A 22 9.22 -17.46 9.23
N PRO A 23 8.08 -16.94 9.71
CA PRO A 23 6.83 -17.00 8.96
C PRO A 23 6.89 -16.08 7.73
N VAL A 24 6.41 -16.58 6.58
CA VAL A 24 6.39 -15.86 5.29
C VAL A 24 5.00 -15.80 4.65
N HIS A 25 4.01 -16.42 5.28
CA HIS A 25 2.61 -16.40 4.88
C HIS A 25 1.72 -16.67 6.07
N TRP A 26 0.48 -16.20 5.96
CA TRP A 26 -0.56 -16.43 6.94
C TRP A 26 -1.86 -16.79 6.23
N ASP A 27 -2.60 -17.72 6.81
CA ASP A 27 -3.92 -18.10 6.33
C ASP A 27 -4.99 -17.03 6.70
N GLY A 28 -6.24 -17.27 6.29
CA GLY A 28 -7.36 -16.37 6.59
C GLY A 28 -7.72 -16.29 8.08
N THR A 29 -7.23 -17.20 8.92
CA THR A 29 -7.40 -17.11 10.38
C THR A 29 -6.30 -16.26 11.03
N GLY A 30 -5.32 -15.80 10.25
CA GLY A 30 -4.19 -15.02 10.70
C GLY A 30 -3.08 -15.87 11.34
N GLN A 31 -3.12 -17.20 11.18
CA GLN A 31 -2.07 -18.12 11.63
C GLN A 31 -1.03 -18.31 10.53
N ALA A 32 0.23 -18.46 10.91
CA ALA A 32 1.29 -18.74 9.95
C ALA A 32 1.18 -20.17 9.44
N ASP A 33 1.10 -20.33 8.13
CA ASP A 33 0.92 -21.61 7.43
C ASP A 33 2.08 -21.92 6.46
N ARG A 34 3.01 -20.96 6.27
CA ARG A 34 4.24 -21.15 5.49
C ARG A 34 5.41 -20.43 6.15
N PHE A 35 6.57 -21.09 6.11
CA PHE A 35 7.81 -20.64 6.74
C PHE A 35 8.98 -20.73 5.76
N ALA A 36 10.03 -19.95 6.02
CA ALA A 36 11.29 -20.00 5.28
C ALA A 36 12.47 -19.85 6.24
N GLY A 37 13.65 -20.35 5.84
CA GLY A 37 14.89 -20.15 6.61
C GLY A 37 15.17 -18.65 6.82
N LYS A 38 15.57 -18.30 8.04
CA LYS A 38 15.81 -16.91 8.44
C LYS A 38 16.90 -16.29 7.57
N SER A 39 16.54 -15.24 6.87
CA SER A 39 17.44 -14.48 6.01
C SER A 39 16.92 -13.07 5.83
N VAL A 40 17.80 -12.13 5.47
CA VAL A 40 17.41 -10.74 5.19
C VAL A 40 16.30 -10.67 4.11
N PRO A 41 16.39 -11.40 2.97
CA PRO A 41 15.32 -11.40 1.99
C PRO A 41 14.00 -11.99 2.52
N ALA A 42 14.05 -13.07 3.32
CA ALA A 42 12.84 -13.66 3.88
C ALA A 42 12.10 -12.69 4.81
N VAL A 43 12.84 -11.92 5.62
CA VAL A 43 12.26 -10.99 6.61
C VAL A 43 11.83 -9.65 6.00
N PHE A 44 12.62 -9.09 5.08
CA PHE A 44 12.43 -7.71 4.60
C PHE A 44 11.82 -7.60 3.20
N SER A 45 11.64 -8.70 2.45
CA SER A 45 11.00 -8.65 1.12
C SER A 45 9.60 -8.03 1.12
N PRO A 46 8.71 -8.25 2.11
CA PRO A 46 7.39 -7.60 2.10
C PRO A 46 7.50 -6.06 2.21
N LEU A 47 8.44 -5.56 3.01
CA LEU A 47 8.74 -4.12 3.09
C LEU A 47 9.26 -3.56 1.77
N LEU A 48 10.17 -4.28 1.10
CA LEU A 48 10.70 -3.88 -0.21
C LEU A 48 9.60 -3.83 -1.27
N ILE A 49 8.68 -4.80 -1.26
CA ILE A 49 7.51 -4.81 -2.15
C ILE A 49 6.63 -3.59 -1.87
N GLY A 50 6.29 -3.31 -0.61
CA GLY A 50 5.50 -2.13 -0.26
C GLY A 50 6.18 -0.81 -0.61
N ALA A 51 7.50 -0.72 -0.44
CA ALA A 51 8.28 0.43 -0.90
C ALA A 51 8.19 0.60 -2.43
N GLY A 52 8.33 -0.49 -3.18
CA GLY A 52 8.16 -0.50 -4.64
C GLY A 52 6.78 -0.03 -5.06
N VAL A 53 5.71 -0.53 -4.42
CA VAL A 53 4.33 -0.09 -4.68
C VAL A 53 4.15 1.41 -4.43
N VAL A 54 4.67 1.92 -3.32
CA VAL A 54 4.60 3.36 -2.98
C VAL A 54 5.35 4.21 -4.00
N VAL A 55 6.53 3.76 -4.43
CA VAL A 55 7.30 4.44 -5.49
C VAL A 55 6.53 4.42 -6.81
N CYS A 56 5.91 3.30 -7.19
CA CYS A 56 5.05 3.23 -8.37
C CYS A 56 3.87 4.21 -8.28
N CYS A 57 3.17 4.29 -7.14
CA CYS A 57 2.10 5.28 -6.94
C CYS A 57 2.62 6.72 -7.07
N TRP A 58 3.79 7.01 -6.51
CA TRP A 58 4.42 8.33 -6.62
C TRP A 58 4.81 8.65 -8.06
N LEU A 59 5.41 7.72 -8.80
CA LEU A 59 5.73 7.90 -10.22
C LEU A 59 4.46 8.16 -11.04
N LEU A 60 3.42 7.35 -10.85
CA LEU A 60 2.13 7.55 -11.53
C LEU A 60 1.50 8.90 -11.19
N HIS A 61 1.63 9.37 -9.94
CA HIS A 61 1.14 10.69 -9.53
C HIS A 61 1.77 11.82 -10.37
N TRP A 62 3.04 11.70 -10.76
CA TRP A 62 3.72 12.70 -11.60
C TRP A 62 3.52 12.48 -13.10
N LEU A 63 3.46 11.21 -13.54
CA LEU A 63 3.38 10.87 -14.95
C LEU A 63 1.97 10.99 -15.53
N LEU A 64 0.92 10.74 -14.75
CA LEU A 64 -0.46 10.74 -15.24
C LEU A 64 -0.87 12.05 -15.95
N PRO A 65 -0.57 13.26 -15.42
CA PRO A 65 -0.87 14.51 -16.13
C PRO A 65 -0.15 14.63 -17.48
N ALA A 66 1.13 14.25 -17.51
CA ALA A 66 1.94 14.34 -18.71
C ALA A 66 1.46 13.36 -19.79
N LEU A 67 1.04 12.16 -19.39
CA LEU A 67 0.45 11.17 -20.30
C LEU A 67 -0.94 11.59 -20.77
N ALA A 68 -1.77 12.16 -19.89
CA ALA A 68 -3.09 12.68 -20.24
C ALA A 68 -2.99 13.83 -21.26
N ALA A 69 -2.00 14.71 -21.11
CA ALA A 69 -1.75 15.81 -22.05
C ALA A 69 -1.27 15.35 -23.43
N ARG A 70 -0.60 14.18 -23.53
CA ARG A 70 -0.05 13.64 -24.78
C ARG A 70 -1.03 12.81 -25.60
N GLY A 71 -2.12 12.33 -24.98
CA GLY A 71 -2.83 11.14 -25.47
C GLY A 71 -4.21 11.32 -26.11
N ARG A 72 -4.85 12.50 -26.16
CA ARG A 72 -6.28 12.55 -26.57
C ARG A 72 -6.74 13.75 -27.41
N GLN A 73 -7.54 13.41 -28.42
CA GLN A 73 -8.60 14.22 -29.01
C GLN A 73 -9.82 14.17 -28.05
N GLY A 74 -10.21 15.29 -27.45
CA GLY A 74 -11.32 15.38 -26.49
C GLY A 74 -11.29 16.70 -25.70
N ASP A 75 -12.29 16.92 -24.83
CA ASP A 75 -12.36 18.12 -24.00
C ASP A 75 -11.17 18.20 -23.01
N PRO A 76 -10.28 19.22 -23.14
CA PRO A 76 -9.13 19.37 -22.25
C PRO A 76 -9.51 19.60 -20.79
N ALA A 77 -10.69 20.19 -20.51
CA ALA A 77 -11.14 20.42 -19.14
C ALA A 77 -11.47 19.09 -18.44
N GLN A 78 -12.21 18.21 -19.11
CA GLN A 78 -12.55 16.87 -18.59
C GLN A 78 -11.30 16.00 -18.39
N ALA A 79 -10.31 16.10 -19.29
CA ALA A 79 -9.04 15.38 -19.16
C ALA A 79 -8.23 15.86 -17.94
N ALA A 80 -8.17 17.18 -17.71
CA ALA A 80 -7.49 17.74 -16.55
C ALA A 80 -8.17 17.32 -15.23
N LEU A 81 -9.51 17.29 -15.20
CA LEU A 81 -10.29 16.84 -14.05
C LEU A 81 -10.01 15.37 -13.71
N GLN A 82 -10.02 14.49 -14.71
CA GLN A 82 -9.69 13.07 -14.54
C GLN A 82 -8.25 12.87 -14.03
N ALA A 83 -7.28 13.59 -14.60
CA ALA A 83 -5.89 13.51 -14.17
C ALA A 83 -5.73 13.96 -12.70
N ARG A 84 -6.41 15.04 -12.30
CA ARG A 84 -6.40 15.51 -10.91
C ARG A 84 -7.04 14.49 -9.95
N ALA A 85 -8.20 13.96 -10.30
CA ALA A 85 -8.87 12.94 -9.49
C ALA A 85 -7.99 11.68 -9.31
N GLY A 86 -7.34 11.21 -10.37
CA GLY A 86 -6.39 10.10 -10.30
C GLY A 86 -5.19 10.39 -9.41
N ARG A 87 -4.62 11.60 -9.49
CA ARG A 87 -3.53 12.04 -8.60
C ARG A 87 -3.93 12.07 -7.14
N ASP A 88 -5.12 12.56 -6.83
CA ASP A 88 -5.64 12.63 -5.46
C ASP A 88 -5.85 11.23 -4.88
N VAL A 89 -6.36 10.28 -5.69
CA VAL A 89 -6.48 8.87 -5.29
C VAL A 89 -5.10 8.28 -5.00
N LEU A 90 -4.12 8.43 -5.90
CA LEU A 90 -2.77 7.89 -5.70
C LEU A 90 -2.08 8.50 -4.48
N ALA A 91 -2.20 9.82 -4.29
CA ALA A 91 -1.60 10.53 -3.17
C ALA A 91 -2.17 10.09 -1.82
N ALA A 92 -3.47 9.78 -1.76
CA ALA A 92 -4.12 9.29 -0.56
C ALA A 92 -3.87 7.78 -0.32
N LEU A 93 -3.82 6.98 -1.38
CA LEU A 93 -3.66 5.53 -1.29
C LEU A 93 -2.23 5.12 -0.93
N ALA A 94 -1.22 5.82 -1.45
CA ALA A 94 0.19 5.50 -1.21
C ALA A 94 0.57 5.43 0.29
N PRO A 95 0.29 6.42 1.15
CA PRO A 95 0.59 6.32 2.57
C PRO A 95 -0.23 5.24 3.29
N ALA A 96 -1.47 4.98 2.85
CA ALA A 96 -2.33 3.94 3.43
C ALA A 96 -1.80 2.52 3.13
N LEU A 97 -1.35 2.29 1.89
CA LEU A 97 -0.66 1.06 1.49
C LEU A 97 0.65 0.88 2.28
N ALA A 98 1.46 1.94 2.42
CA ALA A 98 2.67 1.90 3.22
C ALA A 98 2.37 1.51 4.68
N ALA A 99 1.34 2.11 5.29
CA ALA A 99 0.93 1.79 6.65
C ALA A 99 0.48 0.34 6.81
N LEU A 100 -0.33 -0.18 5.87
CA LEU A 100 -0.74 -1.59 5.89
C LEU A 100 0.47 -2.52 5.74
N THR A 101 1.38 -2.26 4.80
CA THR A 101 2.61 -3.07 4.67
C THR A 101 3.43 -3.04 5.95
N CYS A 102 3.63 -1.86 6.55
CA CYS A 102 4.36 -1.74 7.82
C CYS A 102 3.69 -2.56 8.93
N TRP A 103 2.37 -2.47 9.04
CA TRP A 103 1.60 -3.27 9.99
C TRP A 103 1.74 -4.77 9.76
N LEU A 104 1.65 -5.24 8.51
CA LEU A 104 1.81 -6.66 8.17
C LEU A 104 3.22 -7.19 8.46
N CYS A 105 4.25 -6.35 8.36
CA CYS A 105 5.60 -6.73 8.76
C CYS A 105 5.73 -6.81 10.28
N LEU A 106 5.26 -5.78 10.99
CA LEU A 106 5.30 -5.73 12.45
C LEU A 106 4.53 -6.90 13.08
N ARG A 107 3.34 -7.25 12.57
CA ARG A 107 2.59 -8.41 13.08
C ARG A 107 3.38 -9.70 12.94
N GLY A 108 4.10 -9.88 11.83
CA GLY A 108 4.89 -11.08 11.59
C GLY A 108 6.10 -11.17 12.51
N TRP A 109 6.80 -10.05 12.72
CA TRP A 109 8.00 -9.98 13.56
C TRP A 109 7.72 -10.03 15.06
N LEU A 110 6.55 -9.52 15.48
CA LEU A 110 6.07 -9.56 16.86
C LEU A 110 5.18 -10.77 17.15
N GLU A 111 5.10 -11.72 16.21
CA GLU A 111 4.32 -12.95 16.32
C GLU A 111 2.84 -12.73 16.69
N LEU A 112 2.26 -11.64 16.21
CA LEU A 112 0.86 -11.29 16.45
C LEU A 112 -0.05 -12.15 15.57
N THR A 113 -0.66 -13.17 16.17
CA THR A 113 -1.54 -14.12 15.48
C THR A 113 -3.02 -13.74 15.57
N GLY A 114 -3.85 -14.41 14.77
CA GLY A 114 -5.30 -14.31 14.84
C GLY A 114 -5.93 -13.32 13.85
N ALA A 115 -7.19 -13.60 13.51
CA ALA A 115 -7.96 -12.88 12.50
C ALA A 115 -8.08 -11.38 12.79
N TRP A 116 -8.14 -11.01 14.08
CA TRP A 116 -8.25 -9.62 14.52
C TRP A 116 -6.99 -8.78 14.26
N THR A 117 -5.82 -9.39 14.06
CA THR A 117 -4.60 -8.64 13.70
C THR A 117 -4.44 -8.46 12.19
N LEU A 118 -5.15 -9.27 11.40
CA LEU A 118 -5.07 -9.28 9.94
C LEU A 118 -6.20 -8.48 9.27
N TRP A 119 -7.45 -8.84 9.58
CA TRP A 119 -8.60 -8.39 8.81
C TRP A 119 -8.98 -6.93 9.01
N PRO A 120 -9.03 -6.37 10.23
CA PRO A 120 -9.52 -5.01 10.41
C PRO A 120 -8.71 -3.94 9.67
N PRO A 121 -7.37 -3.89 9.74
CA PRO A 121 -6.61 -2.91 8.98
C PRO A 121 -6.73 -3.15 7.46
N THR A 122 -6.87 -4.40 7.03
CA THR A 122 -7.10 -4.76 5.62
C THR A 122 -8.46 -4.25 5.13
N LEU A 123 -9.54 -4.55 5.87
CA LEU A 123 -10.90 -4.10 5.56
C LEU A 123 -11.02 -2.58 5.62
N LEU A 124 -10.34 -1.93 6.58
CA LEU A 124 -10.28 -0.49 6.67
C LEU A 124 -9.63 0.12 5.43
N LEU A 125 -8.51 -0.43 4.95
CA LEU A 125 -7.88 0.00 3.71
C LEU A 125 -8.80 -0.20 2.51
N MET A 126 -9.46 -1.37 2.40
CA MET A 126 -10.40 -1.66 1.31
C MET A 126 -11.56 -0.66 1.29
N MET A 127 -12.15 -0.39 2.45
CA MET A 127 -13.23 0.60 2.60
C MET A 127 -12.74 2.01 2.24
N PHE A 128 -11.55 2.39 2.72
CA PHE A 128 -10.94 3.67 2.39
C PHE A 128 -10.69 3.82 0.88
N ALA A 129 -10.11 2.80 0.23
CA ALA A 129 -9.88 2.79 -1.21
C ALA A 129 -11.19 2.88 -2.00
N LEU A 130 -12.23 2.14 -1.58
CA LEU A 130 -13.56 2.22 -2.17
C LEU A 130 -14.12 3.65 -2.08
N CYS A 131 -14.07 4.27 -0.90
CA CYS A 131 -14.51 5.65 -0.70
C CYS A 131 -13.73 6.65 -1.58
N LEU A 132 -12.41 6.49 -1.72
CA LEU A 132 -11.59 7.32 -2.59
C LEU A 132 -12.02 7.21 -4.05
N VAL A 133 -12.24 5.99 -4.55
CA VAL A 133 -12.68 5.73 -5.92
C VAL A 133 -14.08 6.30 -6.16
N LEU A 134 -15.03 6.03 -5.25
CA LEU A 134 -16.39 6.58 -5.35
C LEU A 134 -16.38 8.11 -5.37
N ARG A 135 -15.56 8.76 -4.54
CA ARG A 135 -15.39 10.21 -4.54
C ARG A 135 -14.80 10.71 -5.86
N ALA A 136 -13.76 10.05 -6.37
CA ALA A 136 -13.13 10.41 -7.64
C ALA A 136 -14.12 10.30 -8.81
N VAL A 137 -14.90 9.22 -8.88
CA VAL A 137 -15.93 9.02 -9.91
C VAL A 137 -17.00 10.09 -9.82
N ARG A 138 -17.53 10.38 -8.63
CA ARG A 138 -18.53 11.45 -8.43
C ARG A 138 -18.02 12.81 -8.90
N ASN A 139 -16.76 13.13 -8.61
CA ASN A 139 -16.15 14.41 -9.00
C ASN A 139 -15.96 14.54 -10.52
N VAL A 140 -15.75 13.43 -11.24
CA VAL A 140 -15.52 13.42 -12.69
C VAL A 140 -16.83 13.31 -13.49
N SER A 141 -17.86 12.68 -12.92
CA SER A 141 -19.14 12.42 -13.61
C SER A 141 -20.23 13.46 -13.33
N GLY A 142 -20.00 14.44 -12.44
CA GLY A 142 -20.95 15.52 -12.14
C GLY A 142 -21.11 16.50 -13.31
N PRO A 143 -22.26 17.22 -13.42
CA PRO A 143 -22.42 18.25 -14.44
C PRO A 143 -21.37 19.37 -14.26
N PRO A 144 -20.87 19.97 -15.36
CA PRO A 144 -19.95 21.10 -15.26
C PRO A 144 -20.64 22.26 -14.51
N ALA A 145 -19.92 22.82 -13.54
CA ALA A 145 -20.36 23.99 -12.76
C ALA A 145 -20.33 25.27 -13.59
#